data_AF-A0A2V5M2L6-F1
#
_entry.id   AF-A0A2V5M2L6-F1
#
_cell.length_a   1.000
_cell.length_b   1.000
_cell.length_c   1.000
_cell.angle_alpha   90.00
_cell.angle_beta   90.00
_cell.angle_gamma   90.00
#
_symmetry.space_group_name_H-M   'P 1'
#
loop_
_entity.id
_entity.type
_entity.pdbx_description
1 polymer ?
#
loop_
_entity_poly.entity_id
_entity_poly.type
_entity_poly.pdbx_seq_one_letter_code
_entity_poly.pdbx_strand_id
1 'polypeptide(L)'
;MIVAGRFASFNGLTHHGICRLNANGSVDQNFGVGSGLNNAAFALALQADGRVIVGGQFSQIDLAQRFNLGRLNSDGSVDLSFDPGNGPNG
;
A
#
# COMPACT_ATOMS: atom_id res chain seq x y z
N MET A 1 -12.60 -3.02 -0.72
CA MET A 1 -11.62 -4.11 -0.93
C MET A 1 -10.26 -3.52 -1.25
N ILE A 2 -9.14 -4.07 -0.76
CA ILE A 2 -7.79 -3.62 -1.17
C ILE A 2 -7.21 -4.64 -2.15
N VAL A 3 -6.58 -4.14 -3.22
CA VAL A 3 -5.82 -4.95 -4.19
C VAL A 3 -4.38 -4.49 -4.16
N ALA A 4 -3.43 -5.42 -4.09
CA ALA A 4 -2.01 -5.12 -4.23
C ALA A 4 -1.27 -6.20 -5.02
N GLY A 5 -0.15 -5.81 -5.63
CA GLY A 5 0.65 -6.69 -6.48
C GLY A 5 1.61 -5.91 -7.36
N ARG A 6 2.17 -6.57 -8.38
CA ARG A 6 3.02 -5.91 -9.39
C ARG A 6 2.14 -5.41 -10.54
N PHE A 7 1.65 -4.18 -10.44
CA PHE A 7 0.93 -3.49 -11.53
C PHE A 7 1.20 -2.00 -11.52
N ALA A 8 1.24 -1.39 -12.70
CA ALA A 8 1.41 0.06 -12.83
C ALA A 8 0.07 0.79 -12.73
N SER A 9 -0.99 0.24 -13.32
CA SER A 9 -2.30 0.87 -13.40
C SER A 9 -3.45 -0.09 -13.09
N PHE A 10 -4.55 0.48 -12.62
CA PHE A 10 -5.84 -0.19 -12.44
C PHE A 10 -6.94 0.74 -12.95
N ASN A 11 -7.83 0.25 -13.82
CA ASN A 11 -8.87 1.06 -14.48
C ASN A 11 -8.33 2.35 -15.15
N GLY A 12 -7.13 2.29 -15.74
CA GLY A 12 -6.52 3.43 -16.45
C GLY A 12 -5.87 4.48 -15.53
N LEU A 13 -5.96 4.31 -14.20
CA LEU A 13 -5.29 5.17 -13.23
C LEU A 13 -4.00 4.50 -12.74
N THR A 14 -2.94 5.28 -12.64
CA THR A 14 -1.66 4.80 -12.09
C THR A 14 -1.77 4.65 -10.57
N HIS A 15 -1.47 3.46 -10.07
CA HIS A 15 -1.63 3.08 -8.67
C HIS A 15 -0.42 2.35 -8.08
N HIS A 16 0.61 2.08 -8.89
CA HIS A 16 1.90 1.54 -8.46
C HIS A 16 1.77 0.43 -7.40
N GLY A 17 0.97 -0.58 -7.73
CA GLY A 17 0.88 -1.81 -6.95
C GLY A 17 -0.07 -1.81 -5.75
N ILE A 18 -0.80 -0.72 -5.44
CA ILE A 18 -1.88 -0.73 -4.43
C ILE A 18 -3.07 0.14 -4.87
N CYS A 19 -4.28 -0.39 -4.80
CA CYS A 19 -5.51 0.41 -4.88
C CYS A 19 -6.61 -0.11 -3.95
N ARG A 20 -7.51 0.79 -3.54
CA ARG A 20 -8.77 0.42 -2.89
C ARG A 20 -9.91 0.46 -3.89
N LEU A 21 -10.77 -0.53 -3.84
CA LEU A 21 -11.99 -0.63 -4.63
C LEU A 21 -13.23 -0.42 -3.77
N ASN A 22 -14.17 0.35 -4.31
CA ASN A 22 -15.55 0.47 -3.83
C ASN A 22 -16.31 -0.86 -4.01
N ALA A 23 -17.48 -0.97 -3.39
CA ALA A 23 -18.32 -2.18 -3.47
C ALA A 23 -18.75 -2.52 -4.91
N ASN A 24 -18.86 -1.52 -5.79
CA ASN A 24 -19.18 -1.67 -7.21
C ASN A 24 -17.95 -1.98 -8.09
N GLY A 25 -16.76 -2.17 -7.50
CA GLY A 25 -15.51 -2.45 -8.22
C GLY A 25 -14.82 -1.22 -8.82
N SER A 26 -15.36 -0.01 -8.68
CA SER A 26 -14.64 1.21 -9.08
C SER A 26 -13.51 1.52 -8.11
N VAL A 27 -12.48 2.24 -8.58
CA VAL A 27 -11.40 2.72 -7.71
C VAL A 27 -11.96 3.74 -6.72
N ASP A 28 -11.60 3.58 -5.44
CA ASP A 28 -11.81 4.60 -4.43
C ASP A 28 -10.72 5.67 -4.54
N GLN A 29 -11.09 6.81 -5.10
CA GLN A 29 -10.19 7.95 -5.30
C GLN A 29 -9.83 8.68 -4.00
N ASN A 30 -10.51 8.37 -2.89
CA ASN A 30 -10.16 8.92 -1.58
C ASN A 30 -9.06 8.11 -0.87
N PHE A 31 -8.65 6.97 -1.44
CA PHE A 31 -7.52 6.17 -0.94
C PHE A 31 -6.24 6.53 -1.70
N GLY A 32 -5.55 7.56 -1.24
CA GLY A 32 -4.40 8.14 -1.92
C GLY A 32 -3.07 7.58 -1.43
N VAL A 33 -2.50 6.62 -2.16
CA VAL A 33 -1.17 6.04 -1.88
C VAL A 33 -0.01 6.84 -2.48
N GLY A 34 -0.27 8.05 -2.99
CA GLY A 34 0.72 8.88 -3.68
C GLY A 34 1.37 8.16 -4.86
N SER A 35 2.70 8.06 -4.85
CA SER A 35 3.48 7.31 -5.85
C SER A 35 3.41 5.78 -5.66
N GLY A 36 2.69 5.30 -4.64
CA GLY A 36 2.50 3.88 -4.33
C GLY A 36 3.80 3.15 -4.00
N LEU A 37 3.88 1.85 -4.30
CA LEU A 37 5.11 1.07 -4.07
C LEU A 37 6.09 1.26 -5.22
N ASN A 38 7.38 1.33 -4.91
CA ASN A 38 8.40 1.31 -5.94
C ASN A 38 8.69 -0.09 -6.52
N ASN A 39 8.10 -1.15 -5.95
CA ASN A 39 8.15 -2.52 -6.45
C ASN A 39 6.93 -3.30 -5.90
N ALA A 40 7.00 -4.62 -5.70
CA ALA A 40 5.82 -5.46 -5.51
C ALA A 40 5.42 -5.61 -4.04
N ALA A 41 4.13 -5.49 -3.77
CA ALA A 41 3.52 -6.05 -2.56
C ALA A 41 3.12 -7.52 -2.82
N PHE A 42 3.34 -8.37 -1.82
CA PHE A 42 3.00 -9.80 -1.87
C PHE A 42 1.93 -10.16 -0.84
N ALA A 43 1.78 -9.36 0.22
CA ALA A 43 0.84 -9.61 1.29
C ALA A 43 0.18 -8.30 1.76
N LEU A 44 -1.09 -8.41 2.14
CA LEU A 44 -1.86 -7.35 2.78
C LEU A 44 -2.56 -7.90 4.01
N ALA A 45 -2.62 -7.10 5.07
CA ALA A 45 -3.50 -7.38 6.21
C ALA A 45 -4.27 -6.11 6.59
N LEU A 46 -5.61 -6.19 6.55
CA LEU A 46 -6.49 -5.13 7.02
C LEU A 46 -6.61 -5.21 8.54
N GLN A 47 -6.36 -4.09 9.21
CA GLN A 47 -6.50 -3.95 10.65
C GLN A 47 -7.92 -3.47 11.01
N ALA A 48 -8.34 -3.72 12.26
CA ALA A 48 -9.70 -3.39 12.71
C ALA A 48 -10.00 -1.87 12.72
N ASP A 49 -8.97 -1.04 12.76
CA ASP A 49 -9.04 0.42 12.67
C ASP A 49 -9.06 0.95 11.23
N GLY A 50 -9.09 0.06 10.23
CA GLY A 50 -9.09 0.42 8.82
C GLY A 50 -7.70 0.70 8.23
N ARG A 51 -6.62 0.57 9.02
CA ARG A 51 -5.25 0.62 8.50
C ARG A 51 -4.88 -0.66 7.77
N VAL A 52 -3.84 -0.61 6.93
CA VAL A 52 -3.40 -1.74 6.12
C VAL A 52 -1.92 -1.99 6.33
N ILE A 53 -1.55 -3.20 6.75
CA ILE A 53 -0.16 -3.67 6.70
C ILE A 53 0.13 -4.14 5.28
N VAL A 54 1.26 -3.72 4.73
CA VAL A 54 1.75 -4.09 3.41
C VAL A 54 3.10 -4.79 3.57
N GLY A 55 3.19 -6.01 3.07
CA GLY A 55 4.42 -6.80 3.03
C GLY A 55 4.80 -7.16 1.60
N GLY A 56 6.09 -7.11 1.25
CA GLY A 56 6.54 -7.43 -0.10
C GLY A 56 8.01 -7.16 -0.33
N GLN A 57 8.37 -6.99 -1.60
CA GLN A 57 9.70 -6.59 -2.04
C GLN A 57 9.62 -5.15 -2.54
N PHE A 58 9.88 -4.19 -1.66
CA PHE A 58 9.91 -2.76 -1.96
C PHE A 58 10.84 -2.06 -0.97
N SER A 59 11.34 -0.88 -1.34
CA SER A 59 12.16 -0.03 -0.46
C SER A 59 11.51 1.31 -0.16
N GLN A 60 10.33 1.56 -0.74
CA GLN A 60 9.60 2.81 -0.60
C GLN A 60 8.10 2.59 -0.75
N ILE A 61 7.32 3.33 0.04
CA ILE A 61 5.89 3.56 -0.18
C ILE A 61 5.70 5.08 -0.29
N ASP A 62 5.10 5.53 -1.38
CA ASP A 62 5.06 6.92 -1.80
C ASP A 62 6.47 7.55 -1.82
N LEU A 63 6.74 8.54 -0.97
CA LEU A 63 8.05 9.17 -0.82
C LEU A 63 8.82 8.62 0.40
N ALA A 64 8.20 7.81 1.26
CA ALA A 64 8.77 7.34 2.51
C ALA A 64 9.55 6.03 2.36
N GLN A 65 10.77 5.99 2.90
CA GLN A 65 11.57 4.76 2.94
C GLN A 65 10.92 3.75 3.90
N ARG A 66 10.54 2.60 3.34
CA ARG A 66 9.97 1.45 4.04
C ARG A 66 10.48 0.19 3.36
N PHE A 67 11.26 -0.59 4.07
CA PHE A 67 11.89 -1.79 3.52
C PHE A 67 11.02 -3.00 3.82
N ASN A 68 10.44 -3.57 2.77
CA ASN A 68 9.68 -4.82 2.75
C ASN A 68 8.41 -4.87 3.61
N LEU A 69 8.25 -3.97 4.58
CA LEU A 69 7.12 -3.88 5.48
C LEU A 69 6.77 -2.42 5.77
N GLY A 70 5.49 -2.09 5.65
CA GLY A 70 4.97 -0.76 5.97
C GLY A 70 3.50 -0.81 6.35
N ARG A 71 2.98 0.31 6.84
CA ARG A 71 1.56 0.47 7.16
C ARG A 71 1.01 1.70 6.45
N LEU A 72 -0.20 1.57 5.93
CA LEU A 72 -1.01 2.66 5.40
C LEU A 72 -2.14 2.99 6.38
N ASN A 73 -2.48 4.26 6.46
CA ASN A 73 -3.68 4.73 7.13
C ASN A 73 -4.94 4.36 6.31
N SER A 74 -6.11 4.56 6.91
CA SER A 74 -7.39 4.29 6.26
C SER A 74 -7.66 5.19 5.03
N ASP A 75 -6.91 6.27 4.85
CA ASP A 75 -6.96 7.15 3.67
C ASP A 75 -5.89 6.82 2.62
N GLY A 76 -5.05 5.81 2.85
CA GLY A 76 -3.98 5.40 1.95
C GLY A 76 -2.66 6.12 2.16
N SER A 77 -2.60 7.14 3.04
CA SER A 77 -1.35 7.78 3.41
C SER A 77 -0.43 6.83 4.18
N VAL A 78 0.88 6.99 4.04
CA VAL A 78 1.86 6.18 4.80
C VAL A 78 1.76 6.52 6.29
N ASP A 79 1.60 5.51 7.14
CA ASP A 79 1.68 5.68 8.59
C ASP A 79 3.15 5.79 9.01
N LEU A 80 3.61 7.03 9.21
CA LEU A 80 4.97 7.32 9.63
C LEU A 80 5.25 6.95 11.09
N SER A 81 4.21 6.74 11.90
CA SER A 81 4.35 6.30 13.31
C SER A 81 4.59 4.80 13.44
N PHE A 82 4.38 4.04 12.37
CA PHE A 82 4.70 2.62 12.34
C PHE A 82 6.20 2.40 12.16
N ASP A 83 6.85 1.92 13.22
CA ASP A 83 8.25 1.51 13.23
C ASP A 83 8.34 -0.02 13.18
N PRO A 84 8.73 -0.63 12.04
CA PRO A 84 8.99 -2.06 11.95
C PRO A 84 10.36 -2.48 12.51
N GLY A 85 11.12 -1.56 13.11
CA GLY A 85 12.51 -1.76 13.53
C GLY A 85 13.42 -2.01 12.34
N ASN A 86 14.30 -3.01 12.44
CA ASN A 86 15.15 -3.44 11.32
C ASN A 86 14.36 -4.06 10.15
N GLY A 87 13.04 -4.27 10.32
CA GLY A 87 12.20 -4.90 9.33
C GLY A 87 12.62 -6.34 8.99
N PRO A 88 11.98 -6.95 7.99
CA PRO A 88 12.39 -8.25 7.47
C PRO A 88 13.71 -8.14 6.70
N ASN A 89 14.70 -8.95 7.06
CA ASN A 89 16.03 -9.04 6.44
C ASN A 89 16.08 -9.98 5.21
N GLY A 90 14.95 -10.11 4.50
CA GLY A 90 14.72 -11.10 3.45
C GLY A 90 15.81 -11.21 2.39
#